data_AF-A0A2A4EUF9-F1
#
_entry.id   AF-A0A2A4EUF9-F1
#
_cell.length_a   1.000
_cell.length_b   1.000
_cell.length_c   1.000
_cell.angle_alpha   90.00
_cell.angle_beta   90.00
_cell.angle_gamma   90.00
#
_symmetry.space_group_name_H-M   'P 1'
#
loop_
_entity.id
_entity.type
_entity.pdbx_description
1 polymer ?
#
loop_
_entity_poly.entity_id
_entity_poly.type
_entity_poly.pdbx_seq_one_letter_code
_entity_poly.pdbx_strand_id
1 'polypeptide(L)'
;MKRFVLSTAVLAATLCSFSTFAQTAPKSTGDRHPNLRVAQGLVAEASTRINDAQKANEWDLGGHAGKARALLVEASDELKKATEAANAHPN
;
A
#
# COMPACT_ATOMS: atom_id res chain seq x y z
N MET A 1 55.10 -2.19 -11.11
CA MET A 1 53.92 -1.57 -11.75
C MET A 1 52.72 -2.51 -11.61
N LYS A 2 51.96 -2.42 -10.50
CA LYS A 2 50.71 -3.16 -10.26
C LYS A 2 49.85 -2.37 -9.28
N ARG A 3 49.10 -1.38 -9.78
CA ARG A 3 48.07 -0.64 -9.03
C ARG A 3 46.95 -0.25 -10.00
N PHE A 4 46.21 -1.23 -10.47
CA PHE A 4 45.02 -1.03 -11.30
C PHE A 4 43.97 -2.14 -11.05
N VAL A 5 43.82 -2.54 -9.78
CA VAL A 5 42.79 -3.49 -9.37
C VAL A 5 42.25 -3.03 -8.02
N LEU A 6 41.41 -1.99 -8.00
CA LEU A 6 40.68 -1.53 -6.81
C LEU A 6 39.76 -0.33 -7.17
N SER A 7 38.80 -0.49 -8.10
CA SER A 7 37.75 0.55 -8.31
C SER A 7 36.51 0.14 -9.10
N THR A 8 36.08 -1.14 -9.12
CA THR A 8 34.83 -1.53 -9.80
C THR A 8 34.05 -2.61 -9.05
N ALA A 9 33.81 -2.41 -7.74
CA ALA A 9 33.04 -3.39 -6.95
C ALA A 9 32.07 -2.79 -5.91
N VAL A 10 31.64 -1.52 -6.06
CA VAL A 10 30.78 -0.88 -5.02
C VAL A 10 29.49 -0.23 -5.55
N LEU A 11 29.16 -0.28 -6.85
CA LEU A 11 27.94 0.38 -7.35
C LEU A 11 27.03 -0.56 -8.16
N ALA A 12 26.66 -1.69 -7.56
CA ALA A 12 25.59 -2.54 -8.08
C ALA A 12 24.71 -3.11 -6.96
N ALA A 13 24.57 -2.35 -5.87
CA ALA A 13 23.65 -2.66 -4.80
C ALA A 13 22.44 -1.75 -4.91
N THR A 14 21.27 -2.41 -4.89
CA THR A 14 19.94 -1.88 -4.57
C THR A 14 19.19 -1.11 -5.65
N LEU A 15 18.07 -1.73 -6.06
CA LEU A 15 16.71 -1.16 -6.20
C LEU A 15 16.03 -1.59 -7.51
N CYS A 16 15.62 -2.85 -7.60
CA CYS A 16 14.57 -3.27 -8.52
C CYS A 16 13.79 -4.46 -7.92
N SER A 17 13.26 -4.28 -6.72
CA SER A 17 12.17 -5.13 -6.23
C SER A 17 10.86 -4.55 -6.76
N PHE A 18 10.56 -4.81 -8.03
CA PHE A 18 9.22 -4.60 -8.59
C PHE A 18 8.29 -5.68 -8.03
N SER A 19 7.71 -5.43 -6.86
CA SER A 19 6.59 -6.23 -6.35
C SER A 19 5.33 -5.83 -7.13
N THR A 20 4.91 -6.66 -8.08
CA THR A 20 3.62 -6.54 -8.75
C THR A 20 2.50 -6.84 -7.75
N PHE A 21 2.08 -5.83 -6.99
CA PHE A 21 0.88 -5.95 -6.17
C PHE A 21 -0.34 -5.95 -7.09
N ALA A 22 -0.93 -7.13 -7.29
CA ALA A 22 -2.25 -7.27 -7.88
C ALA A 22 -3.23 -6.39 -7.09
N GLN A 23 -3.76 -5.36 -7.74
CA GLN A 23 -4.74 -4.46 -7.14
C GLN A 23 -6.06 -5.21 -6.94
N THR A 24 -6.20 -5.85 -5.79
CA THR A 24 -7.49 -6.40 -5.36
C THR A 24 -8.30 -5.23 -4.83
N ALA A 25 -9.40 -4.88 -5.51
CA ALA A 25 -10.29 -3.83 -5.04
C ALA A 25 -10.89 -4.20 -3.66
N PRO A 26 -10.93 -3.28 -2.69
CA PRO A 26 -11.50 -3.56 -1.38
C PRO A 26 -12.99 -3.93 -1.50
N LYS A 27 -13.39 -5.04 -0.87
CA LYS A 27 -14.78 -5.49 -0.83
C LYS A 27 -15.59 -4.66 0.17
N SER A 28 -16.71 -4.11 -0.29
CA SER A 28 -17.64 -3.27 0.49
C SER A 28 -18.14 -3.97 1.76
N THR A 29 -18.09 -3.27 2.89
CA THR A 29 -18.84 -3.60 4.11
C THR A 29 -20.30 -3.23 3.90
N GLY A 30 -21.23 -4.12 4.27
CA GLY A 30 -22.67 -3.95 4.02
C GLY A 30 -23.31 -2.76 4.78
N ASP A 31 -24.60 -2.52 4.54
CA ASP A 31 -25.30 -1.31 5.02
C ASP A 31 -25.44 -1.15 6.55
N ARG A 32 -25.26 -2.22 7.33
CA ARG A 32 -25.42 -2.22 8.80
C ARG A 32 -24.39 -1.36 9.55
N HIS A 33 -23.24 -1.06 8.95
CA HIS A 33 -22.14 -0.33 9.61
C HIS A 33 -21.71 0.89 8.80
N PRO A 34 -22.50 1.99 8.79
CA PRO A 34 -22.28 3.14 7.91
C PRO A 34 -20.90 3.79 8.11
N ASN A 35 -20.41 3.87 9.35
CA ASN A 35 -19.08 4.45 9.64
C ASN A 35 -17.94 3.58 9.12
N LEU A 36 -18.04 2.24 9.22
CA LEU A 36 -17.01 1.33 8.69
C LEU A 36 -16.99 1.35 7.17
N ARG A 37 -18.17 1.45 6.53
CA ARG A 37 -18.30 1.63 5.08
C ARG A 37 -17.68 2.94 4.61
N VAL A 38 -17.95 4.05 5.31
CA VAL A 38 -17.31 5.34 5.01
C VAL A 38 -15.79 5.24 5.18
N ALA A 39 -15.30 4.64 6.26
CA ALA A 39 -13.88 4.45 6.48
C ALA A 39 -13.21 3.64 5.36
N GLN A 40 -13.83 2.55 4.90
CA GLN A 40 -13.33 1.78 3.75
C GLN A 40 -13.29 2.60 2.46
N GLY A 41 -14.31 3.42 2.22
CA GLY A 41 -14.33 4.35 1.08
C GLY A 41 -13.17 5.34 1.13
N LEU A 42 -12.91 5.93 2.30
CA LEU A 42 -11.80 6.87 2.52
C LEU A 42 -10.44 6.21 2.33
N VAL A 43 -10.28 4.95 2.78
CA VAL A 43 -9.05 4.16 2.55
C VAL A 43 -8.82 3.93 1.06
N ALA A 44 -9.87 3.59 0.29
CA ALA A 44 -9.79 3.41 -1.15
C ALA A 44 -9.45 4.73 -1.89
N GLU A 45 -10.07 5.83 -1.48
CA GLU A 45 -9.77 7.17 -2.01
C GLU A 45 -8.31 7.55 -1.73
N ALA A 46 -7.84 7.38 -0.48
CA ALA A 46 -6.46 7.67 -0.10
C ALA A 46 -5.46 6.85 -0.92
N SER A 47 -5.71 5.55 -1.15
CA SER A 47 -4.85 4.69 -1.98
C SER A 47 -4.76 5.20 -3.43
N THR A 48 -5.88 5.67 -3.98
CA THR A 48 -5.94 6.28 -5.31
C THR A 48 -5.09 7.56 -5.36
N ARG A 49 -5.26 8.46 -4.37
CA ARG A 49 -4.50 9.71 -4.30
C ARG A 49 -3.00 9.49 -4.14
N ILE A 50 -2.59 8.47 -3.38
CA ILE A 50 -1.18 8.10 -3.27
C ILE A 50 -0.64 7.61 -4.61
N ASN A 51 -1.38 6.80 -5.36
CA ASN A 51 -0.98 6.35 -6.68
C ASN A 51 -0.84 7.52 -7.68
N ASP A 52 -1.76 8.48 -7.63
CA ASP A 52 -1.66 9.67 -8.48
C ASP A 52 -0.48 10.55 -8.08
N ALA A 53 -0.17 10.66 -6.79
CA ALA A 53 1.05 11.30 -6.32
C ALA A 53 2.31 10.56 -6.82
N GLN A 54 2.32 9.22 -6.86
CA GLN A 54 3.43 8.46 -7.44
C GLN A 54 3.61 8.82 -8.92
N LYS A 55 2.55 8.84 -9.72
CA LYS A 55 2.64 9.19 -11.14
C LYS A 55 3.14 10.62 -11.34
N ALA A 56 2.65 11.57 -10.55
CA ALA A 56 3.02 12.98 -10.63
C ALA A 56 4.49 13.26 -10.23
N ASN A 57 5.09 12.36 -9.44
CA ASN A 57 6.48 12.46 -8.99
C ASN A 57 7.36 11.40 -9.67
N GLU A 58 6.99 10.94 -10.87
CA GLU A 58 7.78 9.96 -11.65
C GLU A 58 8.16 8.69 -10.87
N TRP A 59 7.31 8.30 -9.92
CA TRP A 59 7.50 7.19 -8.98
C TRP A 59 8.64 7.38 -7.97
N ASP A 60 9.33 8.52 -7.96
CA ASP A 60 10.41 8.87 -7.05
C ASP A 60 9.91 9.50 -5.74
N LEU A 61 9.14 8.71 -4.98
CA LEU A 61 8.70 9.08 -3.62
C LEU A 61 9.45 8.28 -2.55
N GLY A 62 10.69 7.89 -2.82
CA GLY A 62 11.56 7.15 -1.88
C GLY A 62 10.96 5.82 -1.39
N GLY A 63 10.06 5.20 -2.16
CA GLY A 63 9.34 3.98 -1.75
C GLY A 63 8.25 4.18 -0.70
N HIS A 64 8.11 5.38 -0.10
CA HIS A 64 7.14 5.65 0.96
C HIS A 64 5.70 5.55 0.47
N ALA A 65 5.42 5.95 -0.77
CA ALA A 65 4.09 5.84 -1.36
C ALA A 65 3.64 4.37 -1.50
N GLY A 66 4.56 3.47 -1.87
CA GLY A 66 4.29 2.03 -1.89
C GLY A 66 3.99 1.48 -0.49
N LYS A 67 4.81 1.85 0.51
CA LYS A 67 4.58 1.47 1.91
C LYS A 67 3.25 2.00 2.45
N ALA A 68 2.90 3.26 2.16
CA ALA A 68 1.65 3.86 2.58
C ALA A 68 0.44 3.12 1.99
N ARG A 69 0.48 2.77 0.70
CA ARG A 69 -0.58 1.96 0.09
C ARG A 69 -0.70 0.57 0.70
N ALA A 70 0.42 -0.08 1.04
CA ALA A 70 0.40 -1.39 1.71
C ALA A 70 -0.29 -1.31 3.09
N LEU A 71 0.02 -0.28 3.88
CA LEU A 71 -0.63 -0.04 5.17
C LEU A 71 -2.12 0.25 5.02
N LEU A 72 -2.52 0.96 3.96
CA LEU A 72 -3.95 1.18 3.68
C LEU A 72 -4.68 -0.11 3.30
N VAL A 73 -4.03 -1.04 2.59
CA VAL A 73 -4.62 -2.36 2.32
C VAL A 73 -4.83 -3.13 3.63
N GLU A 74 -3.81 -3.16 4.50
CA GLU A 74 -3.92 -3.79 5.83
C GLU A 74 -5.05 -3.16 6.66
N ALA A 75 -5.15 -1.83 6.68
CA ALA A 75 -6.24 -1.14 7.35
C ALA A 75 -7.62 -1.50 6.77
N SER A 76 -7.74 -1.64 5.45
CA SER A 76 -8.98 -2.07 4.79
C SER A 76 -9.40 -3.49 5.21
N ASP A 77 -8.43 -4.40 5.37
CA ASP A 77 -8.68 -5.77 5.82
C ASP A 77 -9.15 -5.79 7.27
N GLU A 78 -8.55 -4.98 8.15
CA GLU A 78 -9.01 -4.85 9.53
C GLU A 78 -10.42 -4.25 9.64
N LEU A 79 -10.78 -3.27 8.81
CA LEU A 79 -12.15 -2.74 8.76
C LEU A 79 -13.17 -3.83 8.35
N LYS A 80 -12.78 -4.75 7.46
CA LYS A 80 -13.61 -5.90 7.08
C LYS A 80 -13.78 -6.87 8.26
N LYS A 81 -12.69 -7.22 8.95
CA LYS A 81 -12.74 -8.09 10.14
C LYS A 81 -13.56 -7.47 11.26
N ALA A 82 -13.45 -6.15 11.47
CA ALA A 82 -14.26 -5.43 12.44
C ALA A 82 -15.76 -5.52 12.11
N THR A 83 -16.11 -5.43 10.82
CA THR A 83 -17.50 -5.61 10.37
C THR A 83 -17.98 -7.04 10.59
N GLU A 84 -17.16 -8.04 10.29
CA GLU A 84 -17.48 -9.45 10.52
C GLU A 84 -17.69 -9.74 12.00
N ALA A 85 -16.82 -9.23 12.87
CA ALA A 85 -16.94 -9.35 14.33
C ALA A 85 -18.21 -8.67 14.86
N ALA A 86 -18.52 -7.46 14.38
CA ALA A 86 -19.74 -6.75 14.76
C ALA A 86 -21.02 -7.45 14.27
N ASN A 87 -20.96 -8.16 13.14
CA ASN A 87 -22.07 -8.98 12.65
C ASN A 87 -22.22 -10.31 13.39
N ALA A 88 -21.13 -10.88 13.91
CA ALA A 88 -21.14 -12.11 14.69
C ALA A 88 -21.69 -11.92 16.11
N HIS A 89 -21.58 -10.71 16.66
CA HIS A 89 -22.13 -10.31 17.96
C HIS A 89 -23.15 -9.18 17.80
N PRO A 90 -24.34 -9.44 17.22
CA PRO A 90 -25.40 -8.45 17.18
C PRO A 90 -25.92 -8.25 18.61
N ASN A 91 -25.60 -7.09 19.21
CA ASN A 91 -26.24 -6.65 20.45
C ASN A 91 -27.76 -6.53 20.28
#